data_AF-A0A843C601-F1
#
_entry.id   AF-A0A843C601-F1
#
_cell.length_a   1.000
_cell.length_b   1.000
_cell.length_c   1.000
_cell.angle_alpha   90.00
_cell.angle_beta   90.00
_cell.angle_gamma   90.00
#
_symmetry.space_group_name_H-M   'P 1'
#
loop_
_entity.id
_entity.type
_entity.pdbx_description
1 polymer ?
#
loop_
_entity_poly.entity_id
_entity_poly.type
_entity_poly.pdbx_seq_one_letter_code
_entity_poly.pdbx_strand_id
1 'polypeptide(L)'
;DSFYVAHSEDILYRKGYEEFRDLNGSKEFFHFIHSAGELIGNPPVTKNIEKRRIFVDLQESRVLSVNNQYAGNSLGLKKLALRLAINKANNEDWLTEHYFILGVRPKNKNRVTYFTGAFPSACGKTSTAMLPGQLIVGDDIAYLRAWDDGFAHAVNIEKGIFGIIKDVNAKNDPVIYEALTTP
;
A
#
# COMPACT_ATOMS: atom_id res chain seq x y z
N ASP A 1 -12.16 7.95 12.77
CA ASP A 1 -13.27 7.55 13.68
C ASP A 1 -13.72 6.09 13.49
N SER A 2 -12.90 5.21 12.88
CA SER A 2 -13.27 3.82 12.59
C SER A 2 -12.20 2.86 13.10
N PHE A 3 -12.59 1.94 14.00
CA PHE A 3 -11.67 0.94 14.56
C PHE A 3 -11.09 0.02 13.48
N TYR A 4 -11.90 -0.36 12.49
CA TYR A 4 -11.43 -1.15 11.34
C TYR A 4 -10.30 -0.45 10.58
N VAL A 5 -10.44 0.86 10.34
CA VAL A 5 -9.45 1.65 9.60
C VAL A 5 -8.16 1.76 10.40
N ALA A 6 -8.26 2.14 11.68
CA ALA A 6 -7.09 2.27 12.55
C ALA A 6 -6.32 0.95 12.71
N HIS A 7 -7.04 -0.16 12.93
CA HIS A 7 -6.42 -1.48 13.04
C HIS A 7 -5.76 -1.94 11.74
N SER A 8 -6.41 -1.71 10.60
CA SER A 8 -5.85 -2.05 9.29
C SER A 8 -4.60 -1.23 8.98
N GLU A 9 -4.56 0.06 9.32
CA GLU A 9 -3.35 0.86 9.16
C GLU A 9 -2.21 0.39 10.06
N ASP A 10 -2.50 -0.01 11.29
CA ASP A 10 -1.51 -0.56 12.22
C ASP A 10 -0.90 -1.88 11.72
N ILE A 11 -1.66 -2.70 10.99
CA ILE A 11 -1.14 -3.91 10.34
C ILE A 11 -0.32 -3.56 9.09
N LEU A 12 -0.83 -2.68 8.24
CA LEU A 12 -0.32 -2.49 6.89
C LEU A 12 0.85 -1.49 6.78
N TYR A 13 1.01 -0.57 7.75
CA TYR A 13 1.99 0.51 7.66
C TYR A 13 2.84 0.68 8.92
N ARG A 14 4.06 1.19 8.74
CA ARG A 14 4.99 1.47 9.84
C ARG A 14 4.53 2.73 10.58
N LYS A 15 4.65 2.72 11.92
CA LYS A 15 4.48 3.94 12.72
C LYS A 15 5.70 4.82 12.49
N GLY A 16 5.48 6.10 12.23
CA GLY A 16 6.52 7.08 11.98
C GLY A 16 6.51 8.24 12.98
N TYR A 17 6.27 7.94 14.27
CA TYR A 17 6.13 8.99 15.29
C TYR A 17 7.44 9.75 15.51
N GLU A 18 8.58 9.05 15.53
CA GLU A 18 9.89 9.68 15.69
C GLU A 18 10.23 10.53 14.47
N GLU A 19 10.01 10.01 13.27
CA GLU A 19 10.18 10.74 12.01
C GLU A 19 9.29 11.99 11.96
N PHE A 20 8.04 11.88 12.40
CA PHE A 20 7.15 13.04 12.50
C PHE A 20 7.66 14.07 13.52
N ARG A 21 8.24 13.63 14.63
CA ARG A 21 8.81 14.53 15.64
C ARG A 21 10.04 15.26 15.10
N ASP A 22 10.86 14.56 14.31
CA ASP A 22 12.06 15.09 13.67
C ASP A 22 11.75 16.13 12.57
N LEU A 23 10.53 16.13 12.01
CA LEU A 23 10.08 17.19 11.10
C LEU A 23 10.05 18.58 11.75
N ASN A 24 10.06 18.68 13.09
CA ASN A 24 10.18 19.95 13.83
C ASN A 24 9.23 21.07 13.34
N GLY A 25 7.96 20.72 13.10
CA GLY A 25 6.93 21.65 12.63
C GLY A 25 6.90 21.88 11.11
N SER A 26 7.75 21.19 10.34
CA SER A 26 7.66 21.16 8.88
C SER A 26 6.31 20.64 8.41
N LYS A 27 5.83 21.17 7.29
CA LYS A 27 4.60 20.74 6.61
C LYS A 27 4.84 19.66 5.56
N GLU A 28 6.07 19.12 5.47
CA GLU A 28 6.48 18.15 4.45
C GLU A 28 5.99 16.72 4.75
N PHE A 29 4.69 16.57 4.89
CA PHE A 29 4.04 15.27 5.03
C PHE A 29 2.63 15.31 4.43
N PHE A 30 2.11 14.14 4.08
CA PHE A 30 0.75 14.01 3.58
C PHE A 30 -0.26 13.97 4.73
N HIS A 31 -1.35 14.73 4.60
CA HIS A 31 -2.41 14.77 5.60
C HIS A 31 -3.58 13.90 5.15
N PHE A 32 -4.06 13.02 6.02
CA PHE A 32 -5.22 12.18 5.75
C PHE A 32 -6.29 12.43 6.81
N ILE A 33 -7.43 12.97 6.38
CA ILE A 33 -8.57 13.21 7.25
C ILE A 33 -9.68 12.26 6.83
N HIS A 34 -10.04 11.37 7.74
CA HIS A 34 -11.01 10.30 7.50
C HIS A 34 -12.18 10.40 8.47
N SER A 35 -13.39 10.26 7.94
CA SER A 35 -14.59 9.94 8.72
C SER A 35 -15.40 8.83 8.08
N ALA A 36 -15.80 7.84 8.88
CA ALA A 36 -16.75 6.82 8.50
C ALA A 36 -18.18 7.37 8.37
N GLY A 37 -18.43 8.57 8.91
CA GLY A 37 -19.75 9.19 8.98
C GLY A 37 -20.67 8.46 9.96
N GLU A 38 -21.98 8.62 9.76
CA GLU A 38 -22.99 7.89 10.54
C GLU A 38 -22.87 6.38 10.28
N LEU A 39 -22.94 5.57 11.35
CA LEU A 39 -22.82 4.12 11.29
C LEU A 39 -24.19 3.44 11.52
N ILE A 40 -24.36 2.25 10.94
CA ILE A 40 -25.51 1.35 11.16
C ILE A 40 -25.05 -0.09 11.36
N GLY A 41 -25.92 -0.90 11.95
CA GLY A 41 -25.73 -2.34 12.07
C GLY A 41 -24.80 -2.74 13.22
N ASN A 42 -24.61 -4.06 13.35
CA ASN A 42 -23.69 -4.69 14.28
C ASN A 42 -23.07 -5.93 13.59
N PRO A 43 -21.80 -5.88 13.13
CA PRO A 43 -20.82 -4.83 13.37
C PRO A 43 -21.15 -3.50 12.67
N PRO A 44 -20.70 -2.35 13.23
CA PRO A 44 -21.08 -1.03 12.72
C PRO A 44 -20.36 -0.72 11.40
N VAL A 45 -21.15 -0.39 10.38
CA VAL A 45 -20.70 -0.02 9.04
C VAL A 45 -21.26 1.35 8.62
N THR A 46 -20.59 2.04 7.70
CA THR A 46 -21.04 3.31 7.13
C THR A 46 -22.47 3.20 6.61
N LYS A 47 -23.35 4.08 7.11
CA LYS A 47 -24.75 4.19 6.66
C LYS A 47 -24.87 4.84 5.30
N ASN A 48 -24.23 6.00 5.15
CA ASN A 48 -24.49 6.92 4.05
C ASN A 48 -23.52 6.69 2.87
N ILE A 49 -23.35 5.45 2.41
CA ILE A 49 -22.37 5.07 1.37
C ILE A 49 -22.60 5.86 0.06
N GLU A 50 -23.85 6.13 -0.30
CA GLU A 50 -24.19 6.92 -1.50
C GLU A 50 -23.70 8.38 -1.42
N LYS A 51 -23.44 8.87 -0.20
CA LYS A 51 -22.88 10.20 0.07
C LYS A 51 -21.36 10.16 0.28
N ARG A 52 -20.69 9.07 -0.11
CA ARG A 52 -19.22 8.96 -0.04
C ARG A 52 -18.55 10.05 -0.88
N ARG A 53 -17.56 10.71 -0.30
CA ARG A 53 -16.70 11.67 -1.01
C ARG A 53 -15.25 11.45 -0.62
N ILE A 54 -14.37 11.56 -1.62
CA ILE A 54 -12.92 11.54 -1.46
C ILE A 54 -12.40 12.74 -2.24
N PHE A 55 -11.80 13.70 -1.55
CA PHE A 55 -11.18 14.88 -2.14
C PHE A 55 -9.68 14.76 -2.00
N VAL A 56 -8.95 14.91 -3.10
CA VAL A 56 -7.49 14.93 -3.14
C VAL A 56 -7.07 16.36 -3.44
N ASP A 57 -6.48 17.01 -2.45
CA ASP A 57 -6.04 18.39 -2.51
C ASP A 57 -4.52 18.42 -2.68
N LEU A 58 -4.09 18.69 -3.91
CA LEU A 58 -2.68 18.71 -4.29
C LEU A 58 -1.97 19.98 -3.79
N GLN A 59 -2.70 21.06 -3.51
CA GLN A 59 -2.12 22.32 -3.05
C GLN A 59 -1.68 22.21 -1.59
N GLU A 60 -2.54 21.61 -0.76
CA GLU A 60 -2.24 21.39 0.67
C GLU A 60 -1.69 19.98 0.96
N SER A 61 -1.44 19.16 -0.07
CA SER A 61 -0.95 17.79 0.08
C SER A 61 -1.78 16.97 1.08
N ARG A 62 -3.11 17.02 0.92
CA ARG A 62 -4.06 16.36 1.83
C ARG A 62 -5.14 15.57 1.11
N VAL A 63 -5.70 14.60 1.81
CA VAL A 63 -6.88 13.85 1.38
C VAL A 63 -7.97 13.94 2.44
N LEU A 64 -9.18 14.27 2.01
CA LEU A 64 -10.38 14.27 2.83
C LEU A 64 -11.31 13.14 2.37
N SER A 65 -11.59 12.17 3.24
CA SER A 65 -12.48 11.04 2.95
C SER A 65 -13.61 10.97 3.96
N VAL A 66 -14.85 10.92 3.48
CA VAL A 66 -16.05 10.86 4.34
C VAL A 66 -17.05 9.81 3.84
N ASN A 67 -17.80 9.23 4.77
CA ASN A 67 -18.80 8.19 4.53
C ASN A 67 -18.21 6.97 3.83
N ASN A 68 -17.09 6.44 4.33
CA ASN A 68 -16.52 5.19 3.85
C ASN A 68 -15.65 4.51 4.91
N GLN A 69 -15.64 3.18 4.93
CA GLN A 69 -14.68 2.39 5.73
C GLN A 69 -13.86 1.40 4.89
N TYR A 70 -14.26 1.12 3.65
CA TYR A 70 -13.57 0.11 2.83
C TYR A 70 -12.16 0.56 2.43
N ALA A 71 -11.19 -0.33 2.66
CA ALA A 71 -9.76 -0.04 2.72
C ALA A 71 -9.22 0.91 1.65
N GLY A 72 -9.41 0.61 0.35
CA GLY A 72 -8.85 1.42 -0.74
C GLY A 72 -9.31 2.88 -0.78
N ASN A 73 -10.36 3.21 -0.03
CA ASN A 73 -10.98 4.51 0.08
C ASN A 73 -10.89 5.09 1.50
N SER A 74 -10.29 4.40 2.47
CA SER A 74 -10.22 4.81 3.87
C SER A 74 -8.81 4.77 4.46
N LEU A 75 -7.96 3.86 4.01
CA LEU A 75 -6.56 3.79 4.42
C LEU A 75 -5.77 4.87 3.70
N GLY A 76 -5.25 5.83 4.45
CA GLY A 76 -4.56 7.01 3.93
C GLY A 76 -3.34 6.62 3.12
N LEU A 77 -2.52 5.73 3.67
CA LEU A 77 -1.23 5.35 3.08
C LEU A 77 -1.33 4.42 1.85
N LYS A 78 -2.54 4.06 1.40
CA LYS A 78 -2.77 3.22 0.22
C LYS A 78 -2.88 4.04 -1.07
N LYS A 79 -3.96 3.83 -1.83
CA LYS A 79 -4.25 4.56 -3.08
C LYS A 79 -4.41 6.07 -2.87
N LEU A 80 -4.73 6.51 -1.65
CA LEU A 80 -4.88 7.94 -1.34
C LEU A 80 -3.50 8.61 -1.32
N ALA A 81 -2.54 8.05 -0.58
CA ALA A 81 -1.14 8.51 -0.60
C ALA A 81 -0.49 8.38 -1.96
N LEU A 82 -0.76 7.29 -2.71
CA LEU A 82 -0.23 7.13 -4.07
C LEU A 82 -0.55 8.35 -4.96
N ARG A 83 -1.76 8.90 -4.89
CA ARG A 83 -2.14 10.08 -5.71
C ARG A 83 -1.35 11.33 -5.34
N LEU A 84 -1.15 11.59 -4.05
CA LEU A 84 -0.33 12.71 -3.58
C LEU A 84 1.15 12.48 -3.93
N ALA A 85 1.62 11.26 -3.77
CA ALA A 85 2.97 10.85 -4.10
C ALA A 85 3.26 11.00 -5.59
N ILE A 86 2.32 10.69 -6.49
CA ILE A 86 2.51 10.88 -7.94
C ILE A 86 2.77 12.36 -8.24
N ASN A 87 1.97 13.25 -7.64
CA ASN A 87 2.19 14.68 -7.80
C ASN A 87 3.55 15.12 -7.23
N LYS A 88 3.96 14.62 -6.06
CA LYS A 88 5.27 14.93 -5.47
C LYS A 88 6.41 14.42 -6.34
N ALA A 89 6.37 13.15 -6.73
CA ALA A 89 7.32 12.50 -7.62
C ALA A 89 7.40 13.19 -8.98
N ASN A 90 6.32 13.72 -9.53
CA ASN A 90 6.39 14.47 -10.78
C ASN A 90 7.17 15.80 -10.66
N ASN A 91 7.38 16.30 -9.44
CA ASN A 91 8.15 17.51 -9.16
C ASN A 91 9.53 17.21 -8.53
N GLU A 92 9.92 15.95 -8.45
CA GLU A 92 11.16 15.48 -7.81
C GLU A 92 11.78 14.33 -8.62
N ASP A 93 13.07 14.03 -8.47
CA ASP A 93 13.73 13.01 -9.29
C ASP A 93 13.52 11.58 -8.75
N TRP A 94 12.27 11.14 -8.60
CA TRP A 94 11.90 9.77 -8.23
C TRP A 94 10.52 9.40 -8.79
N LEU A 95 10.18 8.11 -8.74
CA LEU A 95 8.93 7.55 -9.24
C LEU A 95 8.14 6.92 -8.10
N THR A 96 6.82 7.02 -8.17
CA THR A 96 5.91 6.22 -7.36
C THR A 96 4.97 5.46 -8.26
N GLU A 97 4.95 4.15 -8.08
CA GLU A 97 4.33 3.26 -9.05
C GLU A 97 3.45 2.23 -8.37
N HIS A 98 2.38 1.85 -9.05
CA HIS A 98 1.51 0.75 -8.63
C HIS A 98 2.14 -0.60 -9.00
N TYR A 99 3.34 -0.85 -8.51
CA TYR A 99 4.19 -1.99 -8.86
C TYR A 99 4.36 -2.97 -7.69
N PHE A 100 4.42 -4.26 -8.00
CA PHE A 100 5.05 -5.21 -7.08
C PHE A 100 6.57 -5.10 -7.15
N ILE A 101 7.25 -5.63 -6.13
CA ILE A 101 8.71 -5.78 -6.07
C ILE A 101 9.02 -7.24 -5.69
N LEU A 102 9.73 -7.94 -6.58
CA LEU A 102 10.08 -9.37 -6.46
C LEU A 102 11.59 -9.55 -6.59
N GLY A 103 12.21 -10.29 -5.67
CA GLY A 103 13.59 -10.76 -5.78
C GLY A 103 13.63 -12.20 -6.28
N VAL A 104 14.06 -12.40 -7.53
CA VAL A 104 14.21 -13.74 -8.13
C VAL A 104 15.57 -14.32 -7.75
N ARG A 105 15.54 -15.55 -7.20
CA ARG A 105 16.70 -16.38 -6.88
C ARG A 105 16.76 -17.53 -7.88
N PRO A 106 17.60 -17.43 -8.94
CA PRO A 106 17.71 -18.52 -9.91
C PRO A 106 18.24 -19.78 -9.24
N LYS A 107 17.68 -20.94 -9.62
CA LYS A 107 18.20 -22.24 -9.16
C LYS A 107 19.69 -22.36 -9.49
N ASN A 108 20.47 -22.86 -8.54
CA ASN A 108 21.91 -23.09 -8.67
C ASN A 108 22.76 -21.83 -8.92
N LYS A 109 22.25 -20.63 -8.58
CA LYS A 109 23.04 -19.39 -8.64
C LYS A 109 23.01 -18.68 -7.30
N ASN A 110 24.16 -18.24 -6.80
CA ASN A 110 24.26 -17.42 -5.59
C ASN A 110 24.08 -15.93 -5.93
N ARG A 111 22.91 -15.57 -6.46
CA ARG A 111 22.56 -14.17 -6.75
C ARG A 111 21.06 -13.94 -6.62
N VAL A 112 20.68 -12.69 -6.38
CA VAL A 112 19.30 -12.21 -6.47
C VAL A 112 19.21 -11.21 -7.63
N THR A 113 18.12 -11.26 -8.39
CA THR A 113 17.79 -10.23 -9.38
C THR A 113 16.42 -9.68 -9.06
N TYR A 114 16.31 -8.37 -8.88
CA TYR A 114 15.06 -7.71 -8.52
C TYR A 114 14.29 -7.27 -9.76
N PHE A 115 12.98 -7.43 -9.70
CA PHE A 115 12.04 -7.03 -10.73
C PHE A 115 10.93 -6.19 -10.10
N THR A 116 10.48 -5.19 -10.83
CA THR A 116 9.23 -4.49 -10.55
C THR A 116 8.26 -4.69 -11.69
N GLY A 117 6.95 -4.69 -11.42
CA GLY A 117 5.96 -4.84 -12.48
C GLY A 117 4.59 -4.24 -12.15
N ALA A 118 3.99 -3.60 -13.14
CA ALA A 118 2.63 -3.06 -13.08
C ALA A 118 1.64 -4.06 -13.68
N PHE A 119 0.67 -4.48 -12.87
CA PHE A 119 -0.42 -5.33 -13.29
C PHE A 119 -1.73 -4.62 -12.94
N PRO A 120 -2.74 -4.60 -13.85
CA PRO A 120 -4.08 -4.16 -13.48
C PRO A 120 -4.66 -4.99 -12.33
N SER A 121 -5.74 -4.50 -11.72
CA SER A 121 -6.39 -5.22 -10.63
C SER A 121 -6.88 -6.59 -11.09
N ALA A 122 -6.76 -7.60 -10.21
CA ALA A 122 -7.14 -8.99 -10.48
C ALA A 122 -6.38 -9.70 -11.63
N CYS A 123 -5.21 -9.18 -12.04
CA CYS A 123 -4.36 -9.83 -13.05
C CYS A 123 -3.24 -10.72 -12.46
N GLY A 124 -3.29 -11.08 -11.17
CA GLY A 124 -2.28 -11.95 -10.54
C GLY A 124 -1.04 -11.23 -10.02
N LYS A 125 -1.15 -9.94 -9.67
CA LYS A 125 -0.04 -9.14 -9.11
C LYS A 125 0.54 -9.79 -7.84
N THR A 126 -0.30 -10.03 -6.84
CA THR A 126 0.10 -10.64 -5.56
C THR A 126 0.62 -12.06 -5.75
N SER A 127 -0.03 -12.90 -6.58
CA SER A 127 0.45 -14.25 -6.90
C SER A 127 1.84 -14.23 -7.57
N THR A 128 2.13 -13.23 -8.40
CA THR A 128 3.47 -13.05 -9.02
C THR A 128 4.51 -12.60 -7.98
N ALA A 129 4.16 -11.66 -7.10
CA ALA A 129 5.04 -11.19 -6.04
C ALA A 129 5.38 -12.27 -5.00
N MET A 130 4.49 -13.26 -4.85
CA MET A 130 4.57 -14.34 -3.86
C MET A 130 4.90 -15.71 -4.48
N LEU A 131 5.60 -15.72 -5.62
CA LEU A 131 6.03 -16.96 -6.26
C LEU A 131 6.85 -17.85 -5.28
N PRO A 132 6.53 -19.16 -5.18
CA PRO A 132 7.23 -20.06 -4.27
C PRO A 132 8.76 -20.05 -4.45
N GLY A 133 9.48 -19.95 -3.34
CA GLY A 133 10.95 -19.95 -3.29
C GLY A 133 11.62 -18.65 -3.75
N GLN A 134 10.84 -17.61 -4.09
CA GLN A 134 11.35 -16.29 -4.41
C GLN A 134 11.23 -15.35 -3.20
N LEU A 135 11.88 -14.19 -3.28
CA LEU A 135 11.81 -13.17 -2.25
C LEU A 135 10.70 -12.17 -2.55
N ILE A 136 9.70 -12.09 -1.68
CA ILE A 136 8.75 -10.99 -1.68
C ILE A 136 9.39 -9.75 -1.05
N VAL A 137 9.27 -8.59 -1.72
CA VAL A 137 9.62 -7.28 -1.14
C VAL A 137 8.36 -6.43 -0.96
N GLY A 138 7.45 -6.43 -1.92
CA GLY A 138 6.13 -5.77 -1.84
C GLY A 138 5.23 -6.19 -3.01
N ASP A 139 3.91 -6.02 -2.88
CA ASP A 139 2.96 -6.49 -3.90
C ASP A 139 2.11 -5.38 -4.53
N ASP A 140 2.08 -4.16 -3.97
CA ASP A 140 1.14 -3.13 -4.42
C ASP A 140 1.82 -1.81 -4.82
N ILE A 141 2.68 -1.23 -3.96
CA ILE A 141 3.28 0.10 -4.18
C ILE A 141 4.81 0.05 -4.10
N ALA A 142 5.48 0.69 -5.06
CA ALA A 142 6.92 0.85 -5.09
C ALA A 142 7.31 2.32 -5.29
N TYR A 143 8.26 2.81 -4.49
CA TYR A 143 8.94 4.07 -4.78
C TYR A 143 10.29 3.74 -5.39
N LEU A 144 10.62 4.37 -6.52
CA LEU A 144 11.85 4.10 -7.26
C LEU A 144 12.69 5.36 -7.42
N ARG A 145 14.01 5.24 -7.34
CA ARG A 145 14.93 6.36 -7.58
C ARG A 145 16.22 5.87 -8.23
N ALA A 146 16.74 6.60 -9.20
CA ALA A 146 18.09 6.38 -9.69
C ALA A 146 19.11 6.79 -8.62
N TRP A 147 20.10 5.95 -8.35
CA TRP A 147 21.08 6.19 -7.31
C TRP A 147 22.48 6.39 -7.90
N ASP A 148 23.40 6.91 -7.09
CA ASP A 148 24.76 7.27 -7.51
C ASP A 148 25.61 6.05 -7.94
N ASP A 149 25.16 4.83 -7.60
CA ASP A 149 25.78 3.58 -8.04
C ASP A 149 25.41 3.17 -9.47
N GLY A 150 24.60 3.98 -10.16
CA GLY A 150 24.15 3.74 -11.53
C GLY A 150 22.96 2.80 -11.65
N PHE A 151 22.36 2.38 -10.54
CA PHE A 151 21.17 1.52 -10.52
C PHE A 151 19.92 2.27 -10.06
N ALA A 152 18.75 1.78 -10.48
CA ALA A 152 17.48 2.18 -9.88
C ALA A 152 17.22 1.35 -8.62
N HIS A 153 16.96 2.02 -7.51
CA HIS A 153 16.59 1.41 -6.23
C HIS A 153 15.08 1.50 -6.05
N ALA A 154 14.46 0.43 -5.54
CA ALA A 154 13.03 0.39 -5.27
C ALA A 154 12.78 0.03 -3.80
N VAL A 155 11.82 0.73 -3.17
CA VAL A 155 11.42 0.46 -1.79
C VAL A 155 9.93 0.19 -1.71
N ASN A 156 9.56 -0.78 -0.86
CA ASN A 156 8.18 -1.00 -0.44
C ASN A 156 7.88 -0.10 0.77
N ILE A 157 6.88 0.78 0.63
CA ILE A 157 6.45 1.68 1.70
C ILE A 157 5.48 1.02 2.69
N GLU A 158 4.91 -0.13 2.32
CA GLU A 158 4.03 -0.95 3.15
C GLU A 158 4.83 -1.93 4.03
N LYS A 159 4.21 -2.46 5.08
CA LYS A 159 4.76 -3.56 5.90
C LYS A 159 3.86 -4.80 5.92
N GLY A 160 2.73 -4.77 5.21
CA GLY A 160 1.79 -5.88 5.10
C GLY A 160 1.15 -5.91 3.72
N ILE A 161 0.32 -6.93 3.48
CA ILE A 161 -0.35 -7.18 2.19
C ILE A 161 -1.85 -7.03 2.37
N PHE A 162 -2.48 -6.28 1.47
CA PHE A 162 -3.94 -6.17 1.41
C PHE A 162 -4.43 -6.72 0.06
N GLY A 163 -4.52 -8.05 -0.02
CA GLY A 163 -4.82 -8.79 -1.24
C GLY A 163 -6.27 -9.30 -1.34
N ILE A 164 -6.68 -9.63 -2.56
CA ILE A 164 -7.94 -10.34 -2.81
C ILE A 164 -7.74 -11.81 -2.44
N ILE A 165 -8.52 -12.30 -1.48
CA ILE A 165 -8.45 -13.71 -1.03
C ILE A 165 -9.43 -14.63 -1.75
N LYS A 166 -10.32 -14.06 -2.58
CA LYS A 166 -11.24 -14.85 -3.40
C LYS A 166 -10.42 -15.75 -4.32
N ASP A 167 -10.68 -17.05 -4.26
CA ASP A 167 -10.03 -18.11 -5.05
C ASP A 167 -8.62 -18.55 -4.58
N VAL A 168 -8.05 -17.92 -3.55
CA VAL A 168 -6.79 -18.37 -2.94
C VAL A 168 -6.96 -19.77 -2.36
N ASN A 169 -6.06 -20.68 -2.72
CA ASN A 169 -6.09 -22.07 -2.25
C ASN A 169 -4.68 -22.67 -2.18
N ALA A 170 -4.52 -23.72 -1.37
CA ALA A 170 -3.24 -24.38 -1.14
C ALA A 170 -2.56 -24.94 -2.41
N LYS A 171 -3.32 -25.20 -3.48
CA LYS A 171 -2.78 -25.77 -4.72
C LYS A 171 -2.17 -24.70 -5.63
N ASN A 172 -2.88 -23.60 -5.83
CA ASN A 172 -2.49 -22.57 -6.80
C ASN A 172 -1.66 -21.45 -6.16
N ASP A 173 -1.93 -21.13 -4.89
CA ASP A 173 -1.33 -20.01 -4.17
C ASP A 173 -0.79 -20.45 -2.80
N PRO A 174 0.11 -21.46 -2.74
CA PRO A 174 0.50 -22.11 -1.48
C PRO A 174 1.09 -21.13 -0.46
N VAL A 175 1.91 -20.17 -0.89
CA VAL A 175 2.54 -19.17 -0.02
C VAL A 175 1.50 -18.22 0.58
N ILE A 176 0.53 -17.78 -0.23
CA ILE A 176 -0.56 -16.90 0.24
C ILE A 176 -1.45 -17.67 1.21
N TYR A 177 -1.80 -18.91 0.87
CA TYR A 177 -2.63 -19.77 1.69
C TYR A 177 -1.99 -20.08 3.06
N GLU A 178 -0.70 -20.37 3.08
CA GLU A 178 0.06 -20.60 4.31
C GLU A 178 0.05 -19.36 5.21
N ALA A 179 0.34 -18.18 4.65
CA ALA A 179 0.32 -16.92 5.40
C ALA A 179 -1.07 -16.57 5.99
N LEU A 180 -2.15 -16.99 5.34
CA LEU A 180 -3.53 -16.76 5.82
C LEU A 180 -3.98 -17.77 6.87
N THR A 181 -3.47 -19.00 6.83
CA THR A 181 -3.92 -20.11 7.69
C THR A 181 -2.99 -20.39 8.85
N THR A 182 -1.79 -19.81 8.85
CA THR A 182 -0.75 -19.98 9.89
C THR A 182 -0.16 -18.62 10.31
N PRO A 183 -0.96 -17.71 10.89
CA PRO A 183 -0.53 -16.35 11.25
C PRO A 183 0.42 -16.29 12.45
#